data_AF-A0A090T6D0-F1
#
_entry.id   AF-A0A090T6D0-F1
#
_cell.length_a   1.000
_cell.length_b   1.000
_cell.length_c   1.000
_cell.angle_alpha   90.00
_cell.angle_beta   90.00
_cell.angle_gamma   90.00
#
_symmetry.space_group_name_H-M   'P 1'
#
loop_
_entity.id
_entity.type
_entity.pdbx_description
1 polymer ?
#
loop_
_entity_poly.entity_id
_entity_poly.type
_entity_poly.pdbx_seq_one_letter_code
_entity_poly.pdbx_strand_id
1 'polypeptide(L)'
;MNSNLLTENKNVLVVDIGGGTTDCSYIQMGPSWVGKDDRQQSLIAHTGQLVGGNDLDIYIAFRRFMHAFGMGTKRLSGLDIPVTQFWNPIAINDVQAQRKFYAHDNLKELRLLAKEALEPEKVNRLIALHQETLAMR
;
A
#
# COMPACT_ATOMS: atom_id res chain seq x y z
N MET A 1 -4.17 21.88 38.17
CA MET A 1 -2.73 21.55 38.07
C MET A 1 -2.55 20.65 36.86
N ASN A 2 -1.72 21.05 35.90
CA ASN A 2 -1.55 20.30 34.65
C ASN A 2 -0.69 19.06 34.88
N SER A 3 -1.27 17.88 34.75
CA SER A 3 -0.68 16.55 35.00
C SER A 3 0.33 16.07 33.94
N ASN A 4 0.81 16.95 33.06
CA ASN A 4 1.57 16.56 31.85
C ASN A 4 3.06 16.99 31.89
N LEU A 5 3.58 17.36 33.05
CA LEU A 5 4.99 17.74 33.21
C LEU A 5 5.85 16.52 33.59
N LEU A 6 6.87 16.23 32.80
CA LEU A 6 7.86 15.19 33.12
C LEU A 6 8.77 15.66 34.26
N THR A 7 8.86 14.90 35.35
CA THR A 7 9.69 15.20 36.53
C THR A 7 11.09 14.59 36.46
N GLU A 8 11.34 13.72 35.49
CA GLU A 8 12.61 13.02 35.25
C GLU A 8 12.85 12.86 33.74
N ASN A 9 14.09 12.59 33.32
CA ASN A 9 14.37 12.26 31.93
C ASN A 9 13.80 10.88 31.58
N LYS A 10 13.07 10.79 30.47
CA LYS A 10 12.47 9.57 29.94
C LYS A 10 12.87 9.38 28.50
N ASN A 11 13.07 8.13 28.11
CA ASN A 11 13.21 7.78 26.71
C ASN A 11 11.81 7.59 26.12
N VAL A 12 11.56 8.27 25.01
CA VAL A 12 10.29 8.34 24.30
C VAL A 12 10.51 7.81 22.90
N LEU A 13 9.75 6.78 22.53
CA LEU A 13 9.63 6.34 21.15
C LEU A 13 8.41 7.02 20.54
N VAL A 14 8.64 7.83 19.53
CA VAL A 14 7.58 8.42 18.70
C VAL A 14 7.49 7.56 17.44
N VAL A 15 6.30 7.04 17.17
CA VAL A 15 5.99 6.32 15.93
C VAL A 15 4.98 7.15 15.17
N ASP A 16 5.39 7.71 14.03
CA ASP A 16 4.51 8.40 13.09
C ASP A 16 4.14 7.42 11.98
N ILE A 17 2.86 7.04 11.93
CA ILE A 17 2.34 6.14 10.89
C ILE A 17 1.54 7.00 9.92
N GLY A 18 2.22 7.48 8.89
CA GLY A 18 1.63 8.25 7.82
C GLY A 18 1.07 7.38 6.69
N GLY A 19 0.45 8.03 5.70
CA GLY A 19 -0.13 7.35 4.53
C GLY A 19 0.91 6.69 3.62
N GLY A 20 2.19 7.07 3.65
CA GLY A 20 3.23 6.47 2.78
C GLY A 20 4.55 6.15 3.48
N THR A 21 4.71 6.55 4.73
CA THR A 21 5.92 6.36 5.53
C THR A 21 5.54 6.01 6.96
N THR A 22 6.32 5.13 7.58
CA THR A 22 6.34 4.97 9.03
C THR A 22 7.68 5.47 9.52
N ASP A 23 7.66 6.56 10.28
CA ASP A 23 8.85 7.18 10.85
C ASP A 23 8.92 6.91 12.36
N CYS A 24 9.99 6.25 12.80
CA CYS A 24 10.24 5.96 14.20
C CYS A 24 11.38 6.88 14.70
N SER A 25 11.09 7.71 15.69
CA SER A 25 12.08 8.57 16.36
C SER A 25 12.25 8.18 17.82
N TYR A 26 13.49 7.93 18.24
CA TYR A 26 13.82 7.66 19.64
C TYR A 26 14.47 8.89 20.28
N ILE A 27 13.76 9.50 21.23
CA ILE A 27 14.09 10.81 21.81
C ILE A 27 14.16 10.68 23.32
N GLN A 28 15.18 11.28 23.96
CA GLN A 28 15.19 11.45 25.40
C GLN A 28 14.58 12.80 25.80
N MET A 29 13.46 12.80 26.53
CA MET A 29 12.73 14.00 26.95
C MET A 29 12.76 14.15 28.47
N GLY A 30 12.81 15.37 28.99
CA GLY A 30 12.75 15.61 30.45
C GLY A 30 13.27 16.98 30.87
N PRO A 31 13.28 17.28 32.19
CA PRO A 31 13.67 18.58 32.73
C PRO A 31 15.05 19.06 32.26
N SER A 32 15.96 18.13 31.98
CA SER A 32 17.34 18.42 31.54
C SER A 32 17.43 19.06 30.15
N TRP A 33 16.32 19.11 29.41
CA TRP A 33 16.22 19.67 28.06
C TRP A 33 15.40 20.96 28.01
N VAL A 34 14.84 21.40 29.14
CA VAL A 34 14.11 22.67 29.24
C VAL A 34 15.11 23.82 29.12
N GLY A 35 14.87 24.77 28.21
CA GLY A 35 15.73 25.94 28.00
C GLY A 35 16.99 25.71 27.15
N LYS A 36 17.19 24.52 26.57
CA LYS A 36 18.23 24.29 25.55
C LYS A 36 17.69 24.59 24.15
N ASP A 37 18.35 25.52 23.46
CA ASP A 37 18.05 25.90 22.07
C ASP A 37 18.49 24.84 21.07
N ASP A 38 19.58 24.13 21.35
CA ASP A 38 20.04 22.98 20.58
C ASP A 38 19.66 21.67 21.30
N ARG A 39 18.83 20.85 20.64
CA ARG A 39 18.32 19.57 21.12
C ARG A 39 18.74 18.39 20.26
N GLN A 40 19.69 18.57 19.33
CA GLN A 40 20.15 17.50 18.45
C GLN A 40 20.63 16.26 19.24
N GLN A 41 21.27 16.48 20.39
CA GLN A 41 21.76 15.40 21.27
C GLN A 41 20.66 14.60 21.99
N SER A 42 19.42 15.08 22.00
CA SER A 42 18.28 14.33 22.56
C SER A 42 17.71 13.30 21.59
N LEU A 43 18.02 13.41 20.29
CA LEU A 43 17.63 12.46 19.25
C LEU A 43 18.67 11.36 19.19
N ILE A 44 18.35 10.19 19.73
CA ILE A 44 19.29 9.08 19.89
C ILE A 44 19.37 8.25 18.60
N ALA A 45 18.24 8.09 17.90
CA ALA A 45 18.17 7.45 16.58
C ALA A 45 16.85 7.81 15.89
N HIS A 46 16.86 7.88 14.55
CA HIS A 46 15.65 7.90 13.73
C HIS A 46 15.77 6.84 12.63
N THR A 47 14.69 6.12 12.35
CA THR A 47 14.60 5.17 11.23
C THR A 47 13.25 5.36 10.56
N GLY A 48 13.28 5.65 9.25
CA GLY A 48 12.09 5.75 8.42
C GLY A 48 12.00 4.52 7.53
N GLN A 49 10.88 3.80 7.61
CA GLN A 49 10.60 2.71 6.67
C GLN A 49 9.50 3.18 5.72
N LEU A 50 9.69 2.94 4.42
CA LEU A 50 8.66 3.13 3.38
C LEU A 50 7.60 2.03 3.47
N VAL A 51 6.96 1.91 4.63
CA VAL A 51 5.80 1.08 4.89
C VAL A 51 4.80 1.99 5.59
N GLY A 52 3.73 2.36 4.90
CA GLY A 52 2.73 3.29 5.42
C GLY A 52 1.29 2.80 5.24
N GLY A 53 0.32 3.69 5.45
CA GLY A 53 -1.11 3.40 5.25
C GLY A 53 -1.44 2.93 3.83
N ASN A 54 -0.73 3.40 2.81
CA ASN A 54 -0.94 3.02 1.42
C ASN A 54 -0.59 1.54 1.18
N ASP A 55 0.50 1.03 1.78
CA ASP A 55 0.82 -0.39 1.67
C ASP A 55 -0.29 -1.24 2.29
N LEU A 56 -0.83 -0.79 3.44
CA LEU A 56 -1.98 -1.43 4.07
C LEU A 56 -3.21 -1.41 3.15
N ASP A 57 -3.55 -0.28 2.56
CA ASP A 57 -4.68 -0.13 1.63
C ASP A 57 -4.50 -1.03 0.40
N ILE A 58 -3.31 -1.07 -0.19
CA ILE A 58 -2.94 -1.94 -1.31
C ILE A 58 -3.13 -3.41 -0.90
N TYR A 59 -2.59 -3.85 0.24
CA TYR A 59 -2.71 -5.24 0.67
C TYR A 59 -4.15 -5.63 1.02
N ILE A 60 -4.95 -4.73 1.60
CA ILE A 60 -6.38 -4.95 1.86
C ILE A 60 -7.12 -5.09 0.54
N ALA A 61 -6.93 -4.15 -0.40
CA ALA A 61 -7.56 -4.19 -1.71
C ALA A 61 -7.19 -5.48 -2.47
N PHE A 62 -5.92 -5.87 -2.43
CA PHE A 62 -5.44 -7.12 -3.01
C PHE A 62 -6.17 -8.33 -2.41
N ARG A 63 -6.12 -8.47 -1.09
CA ARG A 63 -6.62 -9.68 -0.40
C ARG A 63 -8.14 -9.76 -0.30
N ARG A 64 -8.86 -8.64 -0.41
CA ARG A 64 -10.32 -8.62 -0.22
C ARG A 64 -11.06 -8.30 -1.51
N PHE A 65 -10.65 -7.28 -2.25
CA PHE A 65 -11.41 -6.83 -3.41
C PHE A 65 -11.10 -7.63 -4.66
N MET A 66 -9.83 -7.98 -4.91
CA MET A 66 -9.47 -8.68 -6.15
C MET A 66 -10.12 -10.05 -6.33
N HIS A 67 -10.59 -10.70 -5.26
CA HIS A 67 -11.42 -11.91 -5.38
C HIS A 67 -12.73 -11.67 -6.16
N ALA A 68 -13.33 -10.49 -6.01
CA ALA A 68 -14.49 -10.09 -6.80
C ALA A 68 -14.13 -9.86 -8.29
N PHE A 69 -12.86 -9.67 -8.61
CA PHE A 69 -12.35 -9.48 -9.97
C PHE A 69 -11.76 -10.76 -10.57
N GLY A 70 -11.84 -11.89 -9.86
CA GLY A 70 -11.42 -13.21 -10.36
C GLY A 70 -10.12 -13.73 -9.74
N MET A 71 -9.54 -13.02 -8.75
CA MET A 71 -8.38 -13.53 -8.04
C MET A 71 -8.72 -14.84 -7.32
N GLY A 72 -7.92 -15.89 -7.56
CA GLY A 72 -8.15 -17.23 -7.04
C GLY A 72 -9.03 -18.12 -7.91
N THR A 73 -9.57 -17.59 -9.02
CA THR A 73 -10.19 -18.43 -10.05
C THR A 73 -9.13 -19.17 -10.86
N LYS A 74 -9.54 -20.27 -11.49
CA LYS A 74 -8.68 -21.06 -12.37
C LYS A 74 -9.09 -20.88 -13.82
N ARG A 75 -8.16 -21.22 -14.71
CA ARG A 75 -8.45 -21.41 -16.12
C ARG A 75 -9.17 -22.73 -16.34
N LEU A 76 -9.82 -22.88 -17.49
CA LEU A 76 -10.41 -24.12 -17.99
C LEU A 76 -9.38 -25.25 -18.07
N SER A 77 -8.11 -24.92 -18.28
CA SER A 77 -6.99 -25.87 -18.25
C SER A 77 -6.58 -26.32 -16.84
N GLY A 78 -7.19 -25.77 -15.79
CA GLY A 78 -6.84 -26.04 -14.39
C GLY A 78 -5.66 -25.22 -13.85
N LEU A 79 -5.00 -24.42 -14.68
CA LEU A 79 -3.93 -23.50 -14.28
C LEU A 79 -4.48 -22.25 -13.61
N ASP A 80 -3.70 -21.62 -12.74
CA ASP A 80 -4.10 -20.37 -12.11
C ASP A 80 -3.98 -19.17 -13.08
N ILE A 81 -4.76 -18.12 -12.81
CA ILE A 81 -4.58 -16.82 -13.47
C ILE A 81 -3.37 -16.10 -12.85
N PRO A 82 -2.50 -15.47 -13.66
CA PRO A 82 -1.33 -14.76 -13.14
C PRO A 82 -1.72 -13.69 -12.11
N VAL A 83 -1.12 -13.77 -10.93
CA VAL A 83 -1.37 -12.83 -9.82
C VAL A 83 -1.08 -11.38 -10.21
N THR A 84 -0.13 -11.17 -11.13
CA THR A 84 0.24 -9.85 -11.65
C THR A 84 -0.93 -9.09 -12.26
N GLN A 85 -1.91 -9.78 -12.83
CA GLN A 85 -3.12 -9.15 -13.39
C GLN A 85 -4.00 -8.51 -12.30
N PHE A 86 -3.88 -8.96 -11.06
CA PHE A 86 -4.62 -8.43 -9.91
C PHE A 86 -3.78 -7.48 -9.05
N TRP A 87 -2.45 -7.64 -9.02
CA TRP A 87 -1.55 -6.74 -8.29
C TRP A 87 -1.31 -5.41 -9.00
N ASN A 88 -1.04 -5.46 -10.31
CA ASN A 88 -0.70 -4.27 -11.07
C ASN A 88 -1.74 -3.12 -11.04
N PRO A 89 -3.08 -3.37 -11.07
CA PRO A 89 -4.07 -2.29 -11.00
C PRO A 89 -4.19 -1.63 -9.62
N ILE A 90 -3.77 -2.31 -8.55
CA ILE A 90 -3.90 -1.79 -7.18
C ILE A 90 -2.58 -1.26 -6.63
N ALA A 91 -1.45 -1.57 -7.27
CA ALA A 91 -0.13 -1.10 -6.84
C ALA A 91 0.02 0.39 -7.18
N ILE A 92 -0.71 1.25 -6.46
CA ILE A 92 -0.84 2.69 -6.76
C ILE A 92 0.45 3.46 -6.47
N ASN A 93 1.35 2.89 -5.65
CA ASN A 93 2.71 3.37 -5.45
C ASN A 93 3.68 2.94 -6.58
N ASP A 94 3.29 2.00 -7.46
CA ASP A 94 4.12 1.52 -8.57
C ASP A 94 3.56 1.96 -9.92
N VAL A 95 4.07 3.10 -10.40
CA VAL A 95 3.70 3.68 -11.70
C VAL A 95 3.99 2.70 -12.86
N GLN A 96 5.02 1.86 -12.76
CA GLN A 96 5.35 0.91 -13.83
C GLN A 96 4.33 -0.23 -13.86
N ALA A 97 3.91 -0.72 -12.70
CA ALA A 97 2.85 -1.72 -12.60
C ALA A 97 1.53 -1.20 -13.17
N GLN A 98 1.11 0.01 -12.77
CA GLN A 98 -0.09 0.68 -13.30
C GLN A 98 -0.02 0.83 -14.82
N ARG A 99 1.12 1.30 -15.37
CA ARG A 99 1.33 1.43 -16.82
C ARG A 99 1.21 0.10 -17.54
N LYS A 100 1.78 -0.97 -16.99
CA LYS A 100 1.66 -2.33 -17.55
C LYS A 100 0.22 -2.81 -17.56
N PHE A 101 -0.53 -2.58 -16.48
CA PHE A 101 -1.92 -2.97 -16.42
C PHE A 101 -2.75 -2.24 -17.48
N TYR A 102 -2.67 -0.91 -17.54
CA TYR A 102 -3.44 -0.09 -18.48
C TYR A 102 -2.89 -0.08 -19.91
N ALA A 103 -1.81 -0.81 -20.19
CA ALA A 103 -1.29 -0.94 -21.55
C ALA A 103 -2.34 -1.58 -22.47
N HIS A 104 -2.37 -1.11 -23.72
CA HIS A 104 -3.33 -1.62 -24.72
C HIS A 104 -3.15 -3.12 -24.99
N ASP A 105 -1.92 -3.62 -24.98
CA ASP A 105 -1.66 -5.04 -25.21
C ASP A 105 -2.12 -5.92 -24.04
N ASN A 106 -2.09 -5.41 -22.81
CA ASN A 106 -2.62 -6.14 -21.66
C ASN A 106 -4.14 -6.34 -21.74
N LEU A 107 -4.88 -5.42 -22.38
CA LEU A 107 -6.32 -5.60 -22.60
C LEU A 107 -6.63 -6.85 -23.44
N LYS A 108 -5.78 -7.16 -24.43
CA LYS A 108 -5.93 -8.37 -25.25
C LYS A 108 -5.70 -9.62 -24.40
N GLU A 109 -4.69 -9.59 -23.52
CA GLU A 109 -4.41 -10.68 -22.58
C GLU A 109 -5.57 -10.88 -21.60
N LEU A 110 -6.10 -9.82 -20.99
CA LEU A 110 -7.24 -9.88 -20.09
C LEU A 110 -8.49 -10.48 -20.76
N ARG A 111 -8.77 -10.12 -22.02
CA ARG A 111 -9.87 -10.70 -22.80
C ARG A 111 -9.67 -12.19 -23.10
N LEU A 112 -8.43 -12.61 -23.33
CA LEU A 112 -8.12 -14.03 -23.50
C LEU A 112 -8.33 -14.78 -22.18
N LEU A 113 -7.80 -14.23 -21.08
CA LEU A 113 -7.98 -14.79 -19.74
C LEU A 113 -9.46 -14.92 -19.36
N ALA A 114 -10.29 -13.93 -19.68
CA ALA A 114 -11.72 -14.00 -19.42
C ALA A 114 -12.39 -15.16 -20.17
N LYS A 115 -11.99 -15.46 -21.41
CA LYS A 115 -12.51 -16.62 -22.16
C LYS A 115 -12.05 -17.95 -21.58
N GLU A 116 -10.86 -17.96 -21.01
CA GLU A 116 -10.24 -19.15 -20.43
C GLU A 116 -10.58 -19.35 -18.96
N ALA A 117 -11.23 -18.40 -18.29
CA ALA A 117 -11.52 -18.47 -16.85
C ALA A 117 -12.73 -19.36 -16.54
N LEU A 118 -12.71 -20.03 -15.39
CA LEU A 118 -13.88 -20.73 -14.83
C LEU A 118 -14.97 -19.74 -14.41
N GLU A 119 -14.58 -18.53 -14.00
CA GLU A 119 -15.48 -17.45 -13.56
C GLU A 119 -15.29 -16.20 -14.44
N PRO A 120 -15.69 -16.27 -15.73
CA PRO A 120 -15.45 -15.23 -16.72
C PRO A 120 -16.09 -13.88 -16.33
N GLU A 121 -17.24 -13.89 -15.65
CA GLU A 121 -17.93 -12.69 -15.19
C GLU A 121 -17.11 -11.89 -14.18
N LYS A 122 -16.27 -12.54 -13.36
CA LYS A 122 -15.38 -11.85 -12.42
C LYS A 122 -14.24 -11.18 -13.17
N VAL A 123 -13.61 -11.89 -14.09
CA VAL A 123 -12.52 -11.36 -14.93
C VAL A 123 -13.02 -10.23 -15.85
N ASN A 124 -14.27 -10.28 -16.30
CA ASN A 124 -14.89 -9.19 -17.04
C ASN A 124 -15.01 -7.89 -16.23
N ARG A 125 -15.17 -7.97 -14.90
CA ARG A 125 -15.08 -6.77 -14.05
C ARG A 125 -13.67 -6.18 -14.04
N LEU A 126 -12.63 -7.02 -14.14
CA LEU A 126 -11.24 -6.55 -14.22
C LEU A 126 -10.99 -5.83 -15.55
N ILE A 127 -11.60 -6.32 -16.63
CA ILE A 127 -11.60 -5.66 -17.94
C ILE A 127 -12.33 -4.32 -17.87
N ALA A 128 -13.49 -4.26 -17.19
CA ALA A 128 -14.21 -3.01 -17.00
C ALA A 128 -13.35 -1.97 -16.27
N LEU A 129 -12.65 -2.37 -15.18
CA LEU A 129 -11.71 -1.50 -14.46
C LEU A 129 -10.59 -0.94 -15.38
N HIS A 130 -10.03 -1.79 -16.25
CA HIS A 130 -9.05 -1.38 -17.25
C HIS A 130 -9.59 -0.28 -18.17
N GLN A 131 -10.83 -0.43 -18.63
CA GLN A 131 -11.47 0.46 -19.59
C GLN A 131 -12.01 1.76 -18.97
N GLU A 132 -12.54 1.72 -17.74
CA GLU A 132 -13.09 2.90 -17.07
C GLU A 132 -12.01 3.95 -16.74
N THR A 133 -10.78 3.52 -16.45
CA THR A 133 -9.67 4.44 -16.17
C THR A 133 -9.26 5.24 -17.42
N LEU A 134 -9.55 4.73 -18.62
CA LEU A 134 -9.35 5.47 -19.88
C LEU A 134 -10.45 6.52 -20.11
N ALA A 135 -11.61 6.41 -19.46
CA ALA A 135 -12.71 7.36 -19.58
C ALA A 135 -12.57 8.58 -18.65
N MET A 136 -11.73 8.50 -17.62
CA MET A 136 -11.40 9.63 -16.72
C MET A 136 -10.15 10.42 -17.20
N ARG A 137 -10.02 10.63 -18.51
CA ARG A 137 -8.97 11.45 -19.12
C ARG A 137 -9.54 12.53 -20.02
#